data_AF-A0A078H7G7-F1
#
_entry.id   AF-A0A078H7G7-F1
#
_cell.length_a   1.000
_cell.length_b   1.000
_cell.length_c   1.000
_cell.angle_alpha   90.00
_cell.angle_beta   90.00
_cell.angle_gamma   90.00
#
_symmetry.space_group_name_H-M   'P 1'
#
loop_
_entity.id
_entity.type
_entity.pdbx_description
1 polymer ?
#
loop_
_entity_poly.entity_id
_entity_poly.type
_entity_poly.pdbx_seq_one_letter_code
_entity_poly.pdbx_strand_id
1 'polypeptide(L)'
;MWILRDPEKHGWYPGIFKLPSMWKDVVAGEELLFRGVTATNEFVLSCNCKSSSEPFHVYYYNFIKETITRVEIQGMGAFERGSIVGLFTNHGADVKLV
;
A
#
# COMPACT_ATOMS: atom_id res chain seq x y z
N MET A 1 -0.08 -13.30 4.15
CA MET A 1 -0.08 -13.18 2.66
C MET A 1 0.75 -14.33 2.10
N TRP A 2 0.50 -14.76 0.87
CA TRP A 2 1.31 -15.78 0.20
C TRP A 2 2.30 -15.12 -0.76
N ILE A 3 3.56 -15.56 -0.74
CA ILE A 3 4.61 -15.06 -1.63
C ILE A 3 4.99 -16.17 -2.60
N LEU A 4 4.95 -15.85 -3.89
CA LEU A 4 5.53 -16.69 -4.93
C LEU A 4 7.04 -16.39 -4.97
N ARG A 5 7.86 -17.30 -4.44
CA ARG A 5 9.33 -17.14 -4.45
C ARG A 5 9.95 -17.55 -5.78
N ASP A 6 9.35 -18.55 -6.42
CA ASP A 6 9.86 -19.18 -7.62
C ASP A 6 8.66 -19.57 -8.49
N PRO A 7 8.45 -18.89 -9.64
CA PRO A 7 7.38 -19.19 -10.58
C PRO A 7 7.48 -20.61 -11.16
N GLU A 8 8.69 -21.12 -11.36
CA GLU A 8 8.94 -22.42 -11.99
C GLU A 8 8.68 -23.57 -11.00
N LYS A 9 8.97 -23.35 -9.71
CA LYS A 9 8.67 -24.34 -8.66
C LYS A 9 7.22 -24.32 -8.18
N HIS A 10 6.38 -23.41 -8.71
CA HIS A 10 4.94 -23.30 -8.40
C HIS A 10 4.62 -23.26 -6.89
N GLY A 11 5.56 -22.78 -6.07
CA GLY A 11 5.47 -22.81 -4.62
C GLY A 11 5.03 -21.47 -4.04
N TRP A 12 3.87 -21.45 -3.39
CA TRP A 12 3.45 -20.34 -2.55
C TRP A 12 3.89 -20.59 -1.11
N TYR A 13 4.55 -19.61 -0.51
CA TYR A 13 5.01 -19.70 0.88
C TYR A 13 4.29 -18.67 1.75
N PRO A 14 3.97 -19.00 3.02
CA PRO A 14 3.40 -18.03 3.93
C PRO A 14 4.41 -16.91 4.19
N GLY A 15 4.04 -15.69 3.85
CA GLY A 15 4.77 -14.47 4.19
C GLY A 15 4.31 -13.96 5.55
N ILE A 16 5.23 -13.99 6.52
CA ILE A 16 5.08 -13.34 7.83
C ILE A 16 5.90 -12.06 7.78
N PHE A 17 5.25 -10.93 8.04
CA PHE A 17 5.88 -9.61 8.00
C PHE A 17 5.72 -8.94 9.36
N LYS A 18 6.80 -8.30 9.82
CA LYS A 18 6.82 -7.60 11.10
C LYS A 18 6.40 -6.14 10.91
N LEU A 19 5.51 -5.67 11.78
CA LEU A 19 5.15 -4.26 11.77
C LEU A 19 6.34 -3.40 12.25
N PRO A 20 6.65 -2.28 11.57
CA PRO A 20 7.66 -1.32 11.99
C PRO A 20 7.39 -0.80 13.41
N SER A 21 8.45 -0.45 14.15
CA SER A 21 8.30 0.22 15.45
C SER A 21 7.50 1.52 15.36
N MET A 22 7.68 2.28 14.28
CA MET A 22 6.98 3.54 14.01
C MET A 22 5.51 3.37 13.57
N TRP A 23 4.99 2.14 13.50
CA TRP A 23 3.64 1.88 12.98
C TRP A 23 2.57 2.69 13.71
N LYS A 24 2.61 2.71 15.04
CA LYS A 24 1.62 3.43 15.85
C LYS A 24 1.66 4.94 15.59
N ASP A 25 2.85 5.49 15.41
CA ASP A 25 3.04 6.93 15.22
C ASP A 25 2.59 7.38 13.82
N VAL A 26 2.84 6.55 12.81
CA VAL A 26 2.53 6.88 11.41
C VAL A 26 1.05 6.61 11.08
N VAL A 27 0.53 5.45 11.50
CA VAL A 27 -0.84 5.01 11.22
C VAL A 27 -1.85 5.63 12.19
N ALA A 28 -1.45 5.98 13.41
CA ALA A 28 -2.27 6.72 14.38
C ALA A 28 -3.68 6.14 14.63
N GLY A 29 -3.83 4.80 14.52
CA GLY A 29 -5.11 4.11 14.73
C GLY A 29 -6.05 4.09 13.52
N GLU A 30 -5.59 4.54 12.35
CA GLU A 30 -6.33 4.44 11.10
C GLU A 30 -6.56 2.98 10.68
N GLU A 31 -7.75 2.70 10.14
CA GLU A 31 -8.03 1.44 9.46
C GLU A 31 -7.49 1.51 8.04
N LEU A 32 -6.53 0.64 7.73
CA LEU A 32 -5.84 0.63 6.44
C LEU A 32 -6.32 -0.53 5.56
N LEU A 33 -6.63 -0.19 4.31
CA LEU A 33 -7.01 -1.10 3.24
C LEU A 33 -5.79 -1.41 2.39
N PHE A 34 -5.56 -2.69 2.13
CA PHE A 34 -4.50 -3.13 1.23
C PHE A 34 -4.88 -2.86 -0.23
N ARG A 35 -3.98 -2.18 -0.96
CA ARG A 35 -4.19 -1.81 -2.36
C ARG A 35 -3.27 -2.56 -3.32
N GLY A 36 -2.13 -3.04 -2.85
CA GLY A 36 -1.25 -3.86 -3.67
C GLY A 36 0.20 -3.87 -3.16
N VAL A 37 1.08 -4.39 -4.00
CA VAL A 37 2.52 -4.44 -3.75
C VAL A 37 3.25 -3.73 -4.89
N THR A 38 4.30 -2.97 -4.57
CA THR A 38 5.20 -2.37 -5.56
C THR A 38 6.35 -3.33 -5.92
N ALA A 39 7.04 -3.06 -7.03
CA ALA A 39 8.26 -3.78 -7.40
C ALA A 39 9.41 -3.59 -6.39
N THR A 40 9.30 -2.61 -5.49
CA THR A 40 10.30 -2.24 -4.47
C THR A 40 10.00 -2.84 -3.09
N ASN A 41 9.17 -3.89 -3.03
CA ASN A 41 8.80 -4.59 -1.80
C ASN A 41 8.02 -3.72 -0.80
N GLU A 42 7.11 -2.90 -1.29
CA GLU A 42 6.26 -2.07 -0.45
C GLU A 42 4.80 -2.47 -0.59
N PHE A 43 4.12 -2.66 0.53
CA PHE A 43 2.66 -2.67 0.53
C PHE A 43 2.16 -1.25 0.39
N VAL A 44 1.26 -1.06 -0.58
CA VAL A 44 0.52 0.18 -0.75
C VAL A 44 -0.77 0.02 0.03
N LEU A 45 -0.97 0.88 1.02
CA LEU A 45 -2.15 0.89 1.86
C LEU A 45 -2.82 2.27 1.80
N SER A 46 -4.12 2.32 2.04
CA SER A 46 -4.85 3.60 2.15
C SER A 46 -5.96 3.50 3.18
N CYS A 47 -6.44 4.62 3.70
CA CYS A 47 -7.71 4.68 4.41
C CYS A 47 -8.86 5.06 3.45
N ASN A 48 -10.11 4.94 3.90
CA ASN A 48 -11.25 5.55 3.19
C ASN A 48 -11.32 7.05 3.51
N CYS A 49 -11.83 7.85 2.57
CA CYS A 49 -12.05 9.28 2.84
C CYS A 49 -13.10 9.44 3.94
N LYS A 50 -12.71 9.94 5.11
CA LYS A 50 -13.62 10.14 6.25
C LYS A 50 -14.40 11.44 6.15
N SER A 51 -13.86 12.45 5.49
CA SER A 51 -14.57 13.69 5.19
C SER A 51 -13.95 14.37 3.97
N SER A 52 -14.70 15.27 3.34
CA SER A 52 -14.21 16.12 2.25
C SER A 52 -13.11 17.10 2.72
N SER A 53 -13.05 17.41 4.01
CA SER A 53 -12.02 18.29 4.58
C SER A 53 -10.72 17.58 4.96
N GLU A 54 -10.73 16.25 5.03
CA GLU A 54 -9.55 15.49 5.45
C GLU A 54 -8.64 15.15 4.28
N PRO A 55 -7.31 15.31 4.44
CA PRO A 55 -6.39 14.90 3.40
C PRO A 55 -6.46 13.38 3.19
N PHE A 56 -6.45 12.96 1.93
CA PHE A 56 -6.33 11.55 1.60
C PHE A 56 -4.87 11.11 1.76
N HIS A 57 -4.62 10.00 2.44
CA HIS A 57 -3.28 9.50 2.69
C HIS A 57 -3.04 8.13 2.04
N VAL A 58 -1.85 7.96 1.49
CA VAL A 58 -1.31 6.68 1.03
C VAL A 58 -0.13 6.30 1.91
N TYR A 59 -0.09 5.05 2.32
CA TYR A 59 0.97 4.51 3.17
C TYR A 59 1.77 3.50 2.37
N TYR A 60 3.09 3.66 2.41
CA TYR A 60 4.04 2.73 1.81
C TYR A 60 4.78 2.02 2.93
N TYR A 61 4.49 0.72 3.10
CA TYR A 61 5.15 -0.12 4.08
C TYR A 61 6.14 -1.04 3.38
N ASN A 62 7.44 -0.76 3.53
CA ASN A 62 8.50 -1.63 3.04
C ASN A 62 8.69 -2.81 3.99
N PHE A 63 8.32 -4.00 3.56
CA PHE A 63 8.33 -5.18 4.41
C PHE A 63 9.70 -5.87 4.52
N ILE A 64 10.69 -5.45 3.73
CA ILE A 64 12.09 -5.89 3.85
C ILE A 64 12.85 -4.98 4.81
N LYS A 65 12.67 -3.66 4.66
CA LYS A 65 13.32 -2.65 5.51
C LYS A 65 12.58 -2.43 6.82
N GLU A 66 11.37 -2.97 6.95
CA GLU A 66 10.48 -2.78 8.10
C GLU A 66 10.25 -1.28 8.38
N THR A 67 10.00 -0.49 7.33
CA THR A 67 9.74 0.95 7.42
C THR A 67 8.38 1.30 6.85
N ILE A 68 7.75 2.35 7.37
CA ILE A 68 6.47 2.85 6.85
C ILE A 68 6.56 4.35 6.63
N THR A 69 6.05 4.80 5.49
CA THR A 69 5.97 6.22 5.11
C THR A 69 4.51 6.58 4.83
N ARG A 70 4.07 7.74 5.29
CA ARG A 70 2.75 8.32 4.97
C ARG A 70 2.93 9.46 3.99
N VAL A 71 2.15 9.44 2.92
CA VAL A 71 2.13 10.47 1.88
C VAL A 71 0.73 11.04 1.79
N GLU A 72 0.62 12.36 1.86
CA GLU A 72 -0.62 13.10 1.67
C GLU A 72 -0.86 13.38 0.19
N ILE A 73 -2.03 13.04 -0.31
CA ILE A 73 -2.47 13.32 -1.69
C ILE A 73 -3.31 14.60 -1.67
N GLN A 74 -2.75 15.64 -2.27
CA GLN A 74 -3.40 16.93 -2.43
C GLN A 74 -4.52 16.87 -3.48
N GLY A 75 -5.48 17.79 -3.38
CA GLY A 75 -6.56 17.94 -4.38
C GLY A 75 -7.74 16.99 -4.21
N MET A 76 -7.76 16.19 -3.13
CA MET A 76 -8.85 15.25 -2.80
C MET A 76 -9.96 15.89 -1.95
N GLY A 77 -9.96 17.22 -1.76
CA GLY A 77 -10.90 17.90 -0.86
C GLY A 77 -12.36 17.99 -1.34
N ALA A 78 -12.65 17.54 -2.56
CA ALA A 78 -14.01 17.54 -3.11
C ALA A 78 -14.74 16.19 -2.92
N PHE A 79 -14.06 15.15 -2.46
CA PHE A 79 -14.65 13.82 -2.33
C PHE A 79 -15.56 13.72 -1.10
N GLU A 80 -16.75 13.16 -1.28
CA GLU A 80 -17.69 12.95 -0.18
C GLU A 80 -17.16 11.90 0.81
N ARG A 81 -17.63 11.98 2.06
CA ARG A 81 -17.37 10.95 3.09
C ARG A 81 -17.78 9.58 2.55
N GLY A 82 -16.90 8.59 2.71
CA GLY A 82 -17.15 7.23 2.25
C GLY A 82 -16.82 6.98 0.78
N SER A 83 -16.33 7.99 0.05
CA SER A 83 -15.78 7.80 -1.30
C SER A 83 -14.66 6.76 -1.27
N ILE A 84 -14.77 5.78 -2.15
CA ILE A 84 -13.77 4.73 -2.32
C ILE A 84 -12.78 5.21 -3.38
N VAL A 85 -11.52 5.37 -2.98
CA VAL A 85 -10.44 5.70 -3.92
C VAL A 85 -9.80 4.41 -4.41
N GLY A 86 -9.87 4.19 -5.72
CA GLY A 86 -9.14 3.12 -6.39
C GLY A 86 -7.67 3.53 -6.55
N LEU A 87 -6.77 2.76 -5.95
CA LEU A 87 -5.32 2.90 -6.14
C LEU A 87 -4.84 1.72 -6.96
N PHE A 88 -4.36 2.01 -8.17
CA PHE A 88 -3.80 1.01 -9.08
C PHE A 88 -2.30 1.23 -9.16
N THR A 89 -1.52 0.23 -8.75
CA THR A 89 -0.09 0.24 -9.01
C THR A 89 0.12 0.01 -10.50
N ASN A 90 0.84 0.91 -11.17
CA ASN A 90 1.24 0.67 -12.55
C ASN A 90 2.29 -0.45 -12.53
N HIS A 91 1.87 -1.68 -12.83
CA HIS A 91 2.80 -2.79 -13.04
C HIS A 91 3.43 -2.65 -14.44
N GLY A 92 4.29 -1.64 -14.60
CA GLY A 92 5.08 -1.44 -15.79
C GLY A 92 6.31 -2.35 -15.76
N ALA A 93 6.15 -3.63 -16.10
CA ALA A 93 7.24 -4.28 -16.80
C ALA A 93 7.22 -3.67 -18.20
N ASP A 94 8.24 -2.88 -18.55
CA ASP A 94 8.50 -2.54 -19.96
C ASP A 94 8.72 -3.87 -20.69
N VAL A 95 7.65 -4.43 -21.27
CA VAL A 95 7.75 -5.57 -22.16
C VAL A 95 8.32 -5.01 -23.46
N LYS A 96 9.65 -5.02 -23.59
CA LYS A 96 10.28 -4.89 -24.90
C LYS A 96 9.82 -6.10 -25.73
N LEU A 97 8.87 -5.89 -26.61
CA LEU A 97 8.54 -6.84 -27.67
C LEU A 97 9.78 -6.93 -28.56
N VAL A 98 10.42 -8.10 -28.57
CA VAL A 98 11.50 -8.49 -29.49
C VAL A 98 10.88 -9.00 -30.78
#